data_AF-A0A3R7NUT5-F1
#
_entry.id   AF-A0A3R7NUT5-F1
#
_cell.length_a   1.000
_cell.length_b   1.000
_cell.length_c   1.000
_cell.angle_alpha   90.00
_cell.angle_beta   90.00
_cell.angle_gamma   90.00
#
_symmetry.space_group_name_H-M   'P 1'
#
loop_
_entity.id
_entity.type
_entity.pdbx_description
1 polymer ?
#
loop_
_entity_poly.entity_id
_entity_poly.type
_entity_poly.pdbx_seq_one_letter_code
_entity_poly.pdbx_strand_id
1 'polypeptide(L)'
;EKLAEELEQKAAENERLAEELEQKAAENEKLAEELEQKAAENERLAEELEQKAAENEKLADGNKTLLEELERGSLERESVLSDMKSRELAFDGLQSKSRALEEAFANLCAERDHAVEALERELTDILVQLKGVDGVNSALNFLLADKEKELVFLRDHCELWTDPTEVKQKVVTRHVKVLDGDGWGKLLRERPEALMAAFVIDAGNACHVPGDQISEVSFFTER
;
A
#
# COMPACT_ATOMS: atom_id res chain seq x y z
N GLU A 1 -123.23 27.80 -89.98
CA GLU A 1 -122.13 26.86 -90.26
C GLU A 1 -120.78 27.43 -89.85
N LYS A 2 -120.25 28.50 -90.48
CA LYS A 2 -118.92 29.08 -90.13
C LYS A 2 -118.67 29.36 -88.64
N LEU A 3 -119.67 29.87 -87.90
CA LEU A 3 -119.56 30.17 -86.48
C LEU A 3 -119.41 28.91 -85.60
N ALA A 4 -119.98 27.79 -86.04
CA ALA A 4 -119.88 26.51 -85.33
C ALA A 4 -118.50 25.88 -85.54
N GLU A 5 -117.97 25.93 -86.76
CA GLU A 5 -116.60 25.49 -87.08
C GLU A 5 -115.53 26.33 -86.36
N GLU A 6 -115.70 27.65 -86.27
CA GLU A 6 -114.79 28.52 -85.48
C GLU A 6 -114.84 28.21 -83.98
N LEU A 7 -116.02 27.92 -83.42
CA LEU A 7 -116.16 27.52 -82.02
C LEU A 7 -115.53 26.14 -81.76
N GLU A 8 -115.65 25.21 -82.69
CA GLU A 8 -115.04 23.88 -82.61
C GLU A 8 -113.51 23.94 -82.72
N GLN A 9 -112.96 24.75 -83.62
CA GLN A 9 -111.52 25.02 -83.69
C GLN A 9 -111.00 25.70 -82.42
N LYS A 10 -111.72 26.69 -81.90
CA LYS A 10 -111.38 27.35 -80.62
C LYS A 10 -111.41 26.38 -79.45
N ALA A 11 -112.35 25.44 -79.43
CA ALA A 11 -112.43 24.41 -78.39
C ALA A 11 -111.23 23.46 -78.46
N ALA A 12 -110.89 22.96 -79.65
CA ALA A 12 -109.73 22.09 -79.86
C ALA A 12 -108.39 22.80 -79.57
N GLU A 13 -108.26 24.09 -79.93
CA GLU A 13 -107.09 24.90 -79.61
C GLU A 13 -106.94 25.14 -78.09
N ASN A 14 -108.06 25.40 -77.39
CA ASN A 14 -108.07 25.52 -75.93
C ASN A 14 -107.71 24.20 -75.23
N GLU A 15 -108.18 23.06 -75.74
CA GLU A 15 -107.86 21.73 -75.20
C GLU A 15 -106.36 21.43 -75.37
N ARG A 16 -105.79 21.68 -76.56
CA ARG A 16 -104.35 21.52 -76.81
C ARG A 16 -103.50 22.43 -75.93
N LEU A 17 -103.91 23.68 -75.73
CA LEU A 17 -103.22 24.61 -74.84
C LEU A 17 -103.30 24.17 -73.38
N ALA A 18 -104.42 23.59 -72.96
CA ALA A 18 -104.56 23.03 -71.61
C ALA A 18 -103.62 21.84 -71.39
N GLU A 19 -103.53 20.91 -72.36
CA GLU A 19 -102.58 19.78 -72.31
C GLU A 19 -101.11 20.26 -72.27
N GLU A 20 -100.76 21.27 -73.06
CA GLU A 20 -99.40 21.82 -73.12
C GLU A 20 -99.03 22.54 -71.80
N LEU A 21 -99.98 23.25 -71.19
CA LEU A 21 -99.83 23.85 -69.86
C LEU A 21 -99.68 22.78 -68.76
N GLU A 22 -100.44 21.69 -68.83
CA GLU A 22 -100.34 20.56 -67.89
C GLU A 22 -98.97 19.87 -67.98
N GLN A 23 -98.48 19.61 -69.20
CA GLN A 23 -97.12 19.08 -69.40
C GLN A 23 -96.04 20.01 -68.86
N LYS A 24 -96.16 21.33 -69.12
CA LYS A 24 -95.21 22.32 -68.59
C LYS A 24 -95.25 22.41 -67.07
N ALA A 25 -96.43 22.29 -66.47
CA ALA A 25 -96.57 22.24 -65.01
C ALA A 25 -95.86 21.01 -64.43
N ALA A 26 -96.07 19.83 -65.03
CA ALA A 26 -95.43 18.58 -64.61
C ALA A 26 -93.89 18.61 -64.82
N GLU A 27 -93.39 19.21 -65.90
CA GLU A 27 -91.95 19.42 -66.11
C GLU A 27 -91.36 20.37 -65.06
N ASN A 28 -92.05 21.47 -64.75
CA ASN A 28 -91.61 22.42 -63.72
C ASN A 28 -91.59 21.79 -62.33
N GLU A 29 -92.55 20.92 -62.01
CA GLU A 29 -92.59 20.19 -60.73
C GLU A 29 -91.39 19.24 -60.61
N LYS A 30 -91.10 18.45 -61.65
CA LYS A 30 -89.91 17.58 -61.68
C LYS A 30 -88.60 18.36 -61.54
N LEU A 31 -88.47 19.48 -62.24
CA LEU A 31 -87.29 20.33 -62.13
C LEU A 31 -87.14 20.93 -60.73
N ALA A 32 -88.25 21.29 -60.07
CA ALA A 32 -88.23 21.76 -58.69
C ALA A 32 -87.76 20.65 -57.72
N GLU A 33 -88.26 19.43 -57.88
CA GLU A 33 -87.82 18.27 -57.09
C GLU A 33 -86.32 17.96 -57.30
N GLU A 34 -85.84 17.99 -58.55
CA GLU A 34 -84.41 17.79 -58.85
C GLU A 34 -83.53 18.87 -58.23
N LEU A 35 -83.97 20.13 -58.26
CA LEU A 35 -83.26 21.25 -57.63
C LEU A 35 -83.22 21.11 -56.11
N GLU A 36 -84.32 20.69 -55.48
CA GLU A 36 -84.37 20.43 -54.04
C GLU A 36 -83.43 19.29 -53.64
N GLN A 37 -83.42 18.19 -54.39
CA GLN A 37 -82.48 17.08 -54.18
C GLN A 37 -81.02 17.53 -54.31
N LYS A 38 -80.71 18.36 -55.31
CA LYS A 38 -79.35 18.89 -55.49
C LYS A 38 -78.95 19.87 -54.40
N ALA A 39 -79.87 20.68 -53.90
CA ALA A 39 -79.63 21.54 -52.75
C ALA A 39 -79.28 20.71 -51.50
N ALA A 40 -80.06 19.67 -51.21
CA ALA A 40 -79.81 18.77 -50.09
C ALA A 40 -78.47 18.01 -50.23
N GLU A 41 -78.13 17.56 -51.44
CA GLU A 41 -76.85 16.90 -51.71
C GLU A 41 -75.67 17.86 -51.49
N ASN A 42 -75.77 19.11 -51.95
CA ASN A 42 -74.74 20.13 -51.76
C ASN A 42 -74.56 20.49 -50.28
N GLU A 43 -75.64 20.58 -49.51
CA GLU A 43 -75.58 20.84 -48.06
C GLU A 43 -74.85 19.70 -47.34
N ARG A 44 -75.20 18.44 -47.65
CA ARG A 44 -74.52 17.26 -47.09
C ARG A 44 -73.02 17.24 -47.42
N LEU A 45 -72.65 17.57 -48.66
CA LEU A 45 -71.25 17.63 -49.08
C LEU A 45 -70.48 18.77 -48.38
N ALA A 46 -71.13 19.92 -48.13
CA ALA A 46 -70.52 21.01 -47.39
C ALA A 46 -70.22 20.61 -45.94
N GLU A 47 -71.15 19.92 -45.27
CA GLU A 47 -70.94 19.37 -43.92
C GLU A 47 -69.80 18.34 -43.88
N GLU A 48 -69.74 17.42 -44.85
CA GLU A 48 -68.64 16.44 -44.95
C GLU A 48 -67.27 17.14 -45.14
N LEU A 49 -67.22 18.22 -45.95
CA LEU A 49 -65.99 19.00 -46.14
C LEU A 49 -65.57 19.75 -44.87
N GLU A 50 -66.51 20.32 -44.12
CA GLU A 50 -66.23 21.00 -42.85
C GLU A 50 -65.70 20.01 -41.80
N GLN A 51 -66.29 18.82 -41.70
CA GLN A 51 -65.79 17.76 -40.83
C GLN A 51 -64.37 17.34 -41.20
N LYS A 52 -64.08 17.18 -42.50
CA LYS A 52 -62.74 16.84 -42.98
C LYS A 52 -61.72 17.94 -42.72
N ALA A 53 -62.12 19.21 -42.84
CA ALA A 53 -61.26 20.34 -42.49
C ALA A 53 -60.90 20.33 -40.99
N ALA A 54 -61.89 20.10 -40.12
CA ALA A 54 -61.68 20.00 -38.67
C ALA A 54 -60.81 18.79 -38.29
N GLU A 55 -60.97 17.64 -38.96
CA GLU A 55 -60.08 16.48 -38.79
C GLU A 55 -58.64 16.79 -39.20
N ASN A 56 -58.44 17.46 -40.34
CA ASN A 56 -57.11 17.84 -40.82
C ASN A 56 -56.42 18.84 -39.89
N GLU A 57 -57.15 19.78 -39.30
CA GLU A 57 -56.60 20.72 -38.31
C GLU A 57 -56.12 19.99 -37.06
N LYS A 58 -56.91 19.06 -36.51
CA LYS A 58 -56.50 18.22 -35.38
C LYS A 58 -55.27 17.37 -35.70
N LEU A 59 -55.19 16.83 -36.92
CA LEU A 59 -54.02 16.08 -37.37
C LEU A 59 -52.77 16.99 -37.49
N ALA A 60 -52.94 18.21 -37.98
CA ALA A 60 -51.84 19.18 -38.07
C ALA A 60 -51.30 19.55 -36.68
N ASP A 61 -52.19 19.79 -35.71
CA ASP A 61 -51.81 20.03 -34.32
C ASP A 61 -51.10 18.82 -33.70
N GLY A 62 -51.63 17.61 -33.90
CA GLY A 62 -50.99 16.38 -33.43
C GLY A 62 -49.61 16.15 -34.05
N ASN A 63 -49.45 16.46 -35.34
CA ASN A 63 -48.14 16.39 -36.01
C ASN A 63 -47.16 17.42 -35.44
N LYS A 64 -47.64 18.63 -35.10
CA LYS A 64 -46.81 19.66 -34.47
C LYS A 64 -46.34 19.22 -33.08
N THR A 65 -47.23 18.67 -32.25
CA THR A 65 -46.84 18.18 -30.92
C THR A 65 -45.83 17.03 -31.01
N LEU A 66 -46.02 16.11 -31.97
CA LEU A 66 -45.08 15.01 -32.19
C LEU A 66 -43.71 15.50 -32.66
N LEU A 67 -43.64 16.55 -33.49
CA LEU A 67 -42.39 17.18 -33.88
C LEU A 67 -41.65 17.77 -32.67
N GLU A 68 -42.35 18.53 -31.82
CA GLU A 68 -41.79 19.11 -30.61
C GLU A 68 -41.27 18.02 -29.64
N GLU A 69 -41.98 16.89 -29.54
CA GLU A 69 -41.52 15.73 -28.75
C GLU A 69 -40.27 15.08 -29.32
N LEU A 70 -40.20 14.92 -30.65
CA LEU A 70 -39.04 14.35 -31.33
C LEU A 70 -37.79 15.22 -31.15
N GLU A 71 -37.93 16.55 -31.26
CA GLU A 71 -36.85 17.51 -31.03
C GLU A 71 -36.33 17.44 -29.60
N ARG A 72 -37.23 17.44 -28.61
CA ARG A 72 -36.88 17.30 -27.20
C ARG A 72 -36.14 15.99 -26.92
N GLY A 73 -36.64 14.87 -27.44
CA GLY A 73 -35.99 13.57 -27.33
C GLY A 73 -34.64 13.49 -28.06
N SER A 74 -34.41 14.32 -29.08
CA SER A 74 -33.10 14.46 -29.72
C SER A 74 -32.09 15.16 -28.81
N LEU A 75 -32.49 16.29 -28.20
CA LEU A 75 -31.66 17.05 -27.28
C LEU A 75 -31.31 16.25 -26.01
N GLU A 76 -32.28 15.52 -25.46
CA GLU A 76 -32.06 14.63 -24.31
C GLU A 76 -31.05 13.54 -24.63
N ARG A 77 -31.14 12.90 -25.81
CA ARG A 77 -30.17 11.89 -26.25
C ARG A 77 -28.76 12.46 -26.39
N GLU A 78 -28.63 13.66 -26.96
CA GLU A 78 -27.34 14.32 -27.13
C GLU A 78 -26.70 14.66 -25.78
N SER A 79 -27.50 15.17 -24.84
CA SER A 79 -27.06 15.42 -23.45
C SER A 79 -26.55 14.14 -22.78
N VAL A 80 -27.32 13.04 -22.86
CA VAL A 80 -26.92 11.74 -22.29
C VAL A 80 -25.63 11.22 -22.92
N LEU A 81 -25.45 11.35 -24.25
CA LEU A 81 -24.22 10.93 -24.92
C LEU A 81 -23.00 11.73 -24.44
N SER A 82 -23.15 13.05 -24.24
CA SER A 82 -22.09 13.90 -23.68
C SER A 82 -21.72 13.47 -22.25
N ASP A 83 -22.72 13.18 -21.42
CA ASP A 83 -22.52 12.69 -20.06
C ASP A 83 -21.84 11.31 -20.03
N MET A 84 -22.25 10.39 -20.91
CA MET A 84 -21.64 9.07 -21.03
C MET A 84 -20.16 9.19 -21.43
N LYS A 85 -19.83 10.04 -22.39
CA LYS A 85 -18.45 10.28 -22.83
C LYS A 85 -17.58 10.88 -21.72
N SER A 86 -18.15 11.81 -20.95
CA SER A 86 -17.47 12.39 -19.78
C SER A 86 -17.21 11.35 -18.68
N ARG A 87 -18.17 10.45 -18.45
CA ARG A 87 -18.03 9.33 -17.50
C ARG A 87 -17.00 8.30 -17.98
N GLU A 88 -16.94 8.02 -19.27
CA GLU A 88 -15.96 7.08 -19.86
C GLU A 88 -14.52 7.58 -19.62
N LEU A 89 -14.25 8.86 -19.90
CA LEU A 89 -12.95 9.47 -19.59
C LEU A 89 -12.59 9.41 -18.09
N ALA A 90 -13.57 9.63 -17.22
CA ALA A 90 -13.36 9.51 -15.77
C ALA A 90 -13.07 8.06 -15.36
N PHE A 91 -13.76 7.09 -15.97
CA PHE A 91 -13.53 5.66 -15.73
C PHE A 91 -12.12 5.25 -16.16
N ASP A 92 -11.67 5.63 -17.35
CA ASP A 92 -10.30 5.37 -17.82
C ASP A 92 -9.24 5.99 -16.89
N GLY A 93 -9.51 7.20 -16.40
CA GLY A 93 -8.68 7.88 -15.41
C GLY A 93 -8.62 7.17 -14.06
N LEU A 94 -9.71 6.52 -13.63
CA LEU A 94 -9.73 5.72 -12.41
C LEU A 94 -9.06 4.36 -12.61
N GLN A 95 -9.27 3.73 -13.77
CA GLN A 95 -8.65 2.45 -14.11
C GLN A 95 -7.12 2.55 -14.17
N SER A 96 -6.60 3.61 -14.80
CA SER A 96 -5.16 3.87 -14.84
C SER A 96 -4.57 4.10 -13.44
N LYS A 97 -5.28 4.81 -12.57
CA LYS A 97 -4.89 4.99 -11.16
C LYS A 97 -4.91 3.68 -10.37
N SER A 98 -5.93 2.82 -10.57
CA SER A 98 -5.99 1.49 -9.93
C SER A 98 -4.76 0.66 -10.31
N ARG A 99 -4.43 0.63 -11.60
CA ARG A 99 -3.26 -0.09 -12.11
C ARG A 99 -1.96 0.41 -11.50
N ALA A 100 -1.75 1.73 -11.47
CA ALA A 100 -0.56 2.32 -10.88
C ALA A 100 -0.44 2.01 -9.37
N LEU A 101 -1.57 1.97 -8.66
CA LEU A 101 -1.61 1.62 -7.24
C LEU A 101 -1.28 0.14 -7.01
N GLU A 102 -1.83 -0.76 -7.83
CA GLU A 102 -1.50 -2.20 -7.81
C GLU A 102 0.00 -2.44 -8.06
N GLU A 103 0.59 -1.76 -9.04
CA GLU A 103 2.03 -1.83 -9.33
C GLU A 103 2.87 -1.29 -8.16
N ALA A 104 2.49 -0.16 -7.56
CA ALA A 104 3.17 0.40 -6.40
C ALA A 104 3.10 -0.55 -5.17
N PHE A 105 1.95 -1.17 -4.92
CA PHE A 105 1.81 -2.17 -3.86
C PHE A 105 2.67 -3.39 -4.10
N ALA A 106 2.73 -3.90 -5.34
CA ALA A 106 3.57 -5.04 -5.68
C ALA A 106 5.06 -4.73 -5.44
N ASN A 107 5.53 -3.54 -5.83
CA ASN A 107 6.89 -3.10 -5.61
C ASN A 107 7.22 -3.00 -4.10
N LEU A 108 6.33 -2.38 -3.31
CA LEU A 108 6.54 -2.25 -1.87
C LEU A 108 6.58 -3.61 -1.15
N CYS A 109 5.75 -4.57 -1.59
CA CYS A 109 5.81 -5.94 -1.07
C CYS A 109 7.16 -6.59 -1.39
N ALA A 110 7.67 -6.44 -2.62
CA ALA A 110 8.97 -6.99 -3.01
C ALA A 110 10.12 -6.35 -2.21
N GLU A 111 10.11 -5.02 -2.03
CA GLU A 111 11.08 -4.30 -1.21
C GLU A 111 11.07 -4.77 0.25
N ARG A 112 9.87 -4.95 0.83
CA ARG A 112 9.71 -5.51 2.17
C ARG A 112 10.32 -6.90 2.26
N ASP A 113 10.00 -7.78 1.32
CA ASP A 113 10.47 -9.17 1.34
C ASP A 113 12.00 -9.23 1.23
N HIS A 114 12.60 -8.43 0.36
CA HIS A 114 14.05 -8.30 0.28
C HIS A 114 14.69 -7.76 1.57
N ALA A 115 14.08 -6.77 2.21
CA ALA A 115 14.57 -6.23 3.47
C ALA A 115 14.49 -7.26 4.61
N VAL A 116 13.39 -8.01 4.68
CA VAL A 116 13.21 -9.09 5.66
C VAL A 116 14.27 -10.17 5.44
N GLU A 117 14.46 -10.64 4.21
CA GLU A 117 15.49 -11.64 3.92
C GLU A 117 16.91 -11.15 4.27
N ALA A 118 17.21 -9.88 4.06
CA ALA A 118 18.51 -9.30 4.43
C ALA A 118 18.72 -9.32 5.95
N LEU A 119 17.72 -8.86 6.71
CA LEU A 119 17.77 -8.88 8.18
C LEU A 119 17.85 -10.30 8.75
N GLU A 120 17.12 -11.25 8.17
CA GLU A 120 17.20 -12.66 8.56
C GLU A 120 18.60 -13.23 8.34
N ARG A 121 19.25 -12.92 7.21
CA ARG A 121 20.64 -13.32 6.95
C ARG A 121 21.59 -12.73 7.99
N GLU A 122 21.51 -11.43 8.26
CA GLU A 122 22.35 -10.77 9.28
C GLU A 122 22.16 -11.39 10.67
N LEU A 123 20.91 -11.66 11.07
CA LEU A 123 20.62 -12.33 12.35
C LEU A 123 21.21 -13.73 12.40
N THR A 124 21.16 -14.50 11.30
CA THR A 124 21.79 -15.83 11.26
C THR A 124 23.30 -15.75 11.39
N ASP A 125 23.96 -14.77 10.76
CA ASP A 125 25.41 -14.58 10.87
C ASP A 125 25.82 -14.21 12.30
N ILE A 126 25.09 -13.29 12.93
CA ILE A 126 25.32 -12.88 14.33
C ILE A 126 25.16 -14.09 15.25
N LEU A 127 24.13 -14.93 15.06
CA LEU A 127 23.92 -16.14 15.85
C LEU A 127 25.09 -17.12 15.71
N VAL A 128 25.64 -17.28 14.51
CA VAL A 128 26.82 -18.13 14.28
C VAL A 128 28.04 -17.57 15.01
N GLN A 129 28.28 -16.27 14.95
CA GLN A 129 29.39 -15.62 15.66
C GLN A 129 29.26 -15.77 17.19
N LEU A 130 28.06 -15.56 17.74
CA LEU A 130 27.80 -15.70 19.17
C LEU A 130 28.07 -17.13 19.65
N LYS A 131 27.64 -18.15 18.90
CA LYS A 131 27.97 -19.55 19.22
C LYS A 131 29.47 -19.81 19.20
N GLY A 132 30.20 -19.19 18.27
CA GLY A 132 31.66 -19.25 18.24
C GLY A 132 32.29 -18.68 19.51
N VAL A 133 31.86 -17.48 19.92
CA VAL A 133 32.35 -16.82 21.15
C VAL A 133 31.99 -17.62 22.40
N ASP A 134 30.79 -18.18 22.48
CA ASP A 134 30.36 -19.03 23.60
C ASP A 134 31.24 -20.29 23.74
N GLY A 135 31.59 -20.92 22.62
CA GLY A 135 32.54 -22.03 22.58
C GLY A 135 33.93 -21.64 23.09
N VAL A 136 34.45 -20.47 22.67
CA VAL A 136 35.73 -19.94 23.14
C VAL A 136 35.69 -19.65 24.64
N ASN A 137 34.63 -19.01 25.13
CA ASN A 137 34.44 -18.73 26.56
C ASN A 137 34.41 -20.02 27.38
N SER A 138 33.71 -21.04 26.89
CA SER A 138 33.68 -22.36 27.53
C SER A 138 35.08 -22.97 27.63
N ALA A 139 35.86 -22.95 26.54
CA ALA A 139 37.23 -23.46 26.52
C ALA A 139 38.16 -22.68 27.47
N LEU A 140 38.05 -21.35 27.50
CA LEU A 140 38.82 -20.49 28.42
C LEU A 140 38.49 -20.79 29.89
N ASN A 141 37.22 -21.01 30.22
CA ASN A 141 36.82 -21.39 31.58
C ASN A 141 37.42 -22.73 32.01
N PHE A 142 37.46 -23.73 31.12
CA PHE A 142 38.14 -25.00 31.41
C PHE A 142 39.64 -24.82 31.65
N LEU A 143 40.31 -24.03 30.81
CA LEU A 143 41.73 -23.75 30.98
C LEU A 143 42.01 -22.98 32.27
N LEU A 144 41.18 -22.01 32.61
CA LEU A 144 41.29 -21.26 33.86
C LEU A 144 41.18 -22.21 35.06
N ALA A 145 40.18 -23.10 35.08
CA ALA A 145 40.00 -24.08 36.15
C ALA A 145 41.19 -25.07 36.26
N ASP A 146 41.82 -25.42 35.15
CA ASP A 146 43.03 -26.25 35.14
C ASP A 146 44.23 -25.50 35.73
N LYS A 147 44.45 -24.25 35.31
CA LYS A 147 45.51 -23.39 35.85
C LYS A 147 45.31 -23.05 37.32
N GLU A 148 44.08 -22.88 37.79
CA GLU A 148 43.79 -22.74 39.21
C GLU A 148 44.24 -23.97 40.02
N LYS A 149 44.04 -25.19 39.50
CA LYS A 149 44.54 -26.41 40.16
C LYS A 149 46.06 -26.47 40.19
N GLU A 150 46.73 -26.12 39.09
CA GLU A 150 48.20 -26.03 39.05
C GLU A 150 48.72 -25.02 40.09
N LEU A 151 48.08 -23.85 40.19
CA LEU A 151 48.46 -22.85 41.19
C LEU A 151 48.27 -23.34 42.62
N VAL A 152 47.15 -24.03 42.91
CA VAL A 152 46.93 -24.63 44.23
C VAL A 152 48.01 -25.68 44.52
N PHE A 153 48.30 -26.57 43.58
CA PHE A 153 49.36 -27.57 43.74
C PHE A 153 50.72 -26.91 44.02
N LEU A 154 51.13 -25.93 43.21
CA LEU A 154 52.40 -25.23 43.41
C LEU A 154 52.44 -24.48 44.75
N ARG A 155 51.32 -23.88 45.17
CA ARG A 155 51.22 -23.21 46.46
C ARG A 155 51.38 -24.20 47.61
N ASP A 156 50.77 -25.38 47.52
CA ASP A 156 50.87 -26.42 48.55
C ASP A 156 52.30 -26.99 48.65
N HIS A 157 53.08 -26.91 47.57
CA HIS A 157 54.49 -27.33 47.51
C HIS A 157 55.48 -26.16 47.58
N CYS A 158 55.01 -24.95 47.91
CA CYS A 158 55.86 -23.79 48.02
C CYS A 158 56.64 -23.84 49.34
N GLU A 159 57.91 -24.23 49.27
CA GLU A 159 58.82 -24.23 50.42
C GLU A 159 59.43 -22.84 50.71
N LEU A 160 59.16 -21.85 49.85
CA LEU A 160 59.56 -20.47 50.10
C LEU A 160 58.82 -19.97 51.35
N TRP A 161 59.59 -19.60 52.35
CA TRP A 161 59.06 -18.99 53.54
C TRP A 161 58.31 -17.70 53.22
N THR A 162 57.08 -17.58 53.73
CA THR A 162 56.26 -16.38 53.62
C THR A 162 56.12 -15.73 55.00
N ASP A 163 56.39 -14.42 55.09
CA ASP A 163 56.25 -13.63 56.33
C ASP A 163 54.79 -13.65 56.80
N PRO A 164 54.46 -14.28 57.95
CA PRO A 164 53.12 -14.27 58.49
C PRO A 164 52.75 -12.83 58.88
N THR A 165 51.79 -12.24 58.18
CA THR A 165 51.43 -10.82 58.32
C THR A 165 50.84 -10.43 59.68
N GLU A 166 50.51 -11.38 60.56
CA GLU A 166 49.70 -11.10 61.74
C GLU A 166 50.40 -11.27 63.11
N VAL A 167 51.56 -11.95 63.21
CA VAL A 167 52.28 -12.08 64.51
C VAL A 167 53.80 -12.06 64.33
N LYS A 168 54.44 -10.92 64.65
CA LYS A 168 55.91 -10.78 64.64
C LYS A 168 56.49 -10.83 66.06
N GLN A 169 56.95 -12.00 66.49
CA GLN A 169 57.83 -12.09 67.67
C GLN A 169 59.25 -11.65 67.27
N LYS A 170 59.75 -10.56 67.87
CA LYS A 170 61.09 -10.05 67.58
C LYS A 170 62.15 -10.84 68.35
N VAL A 171 62.89 -11.69 67.65
CA VAL A 171 64.07 -12.40 68.17
C VAL A 171 65.28 -12.00 67.33
N VAL A 172 66.37 -11.60 67.97
CA VAL A 172 67.64 -11.25 67.30
C VAL A 172 68.66 -12.34 67.59
N THR A 173 69.30 -12.87 66.55
CA THR A 173 70.37 -13.88 66.66
C THR A 173 71.58 -13.44 65.85
N ARG A 174 72.78 -13.86 66.26
CA ARG A 174 74.04 -13.50 65.60
C ARG A 174 74.77 -14.77 65.18
N HIS A 175 75.16 -14.83 63.91
CA HIS A 175 75.79 -16.01 63.31
C HIS A 175 77.10 -15.63 62.66
N VAL A 176 78.06 -16.56 62.67
CA VAL A 176 79.32 -16.45 61.94
C VAL A 176 79.54 -17.75 61.18
N LYS A 177 79.87 -17.64 59.89
CA LYS A 177 80.14 -18.79 59.04
C LYS A 177 81.44 -18.57 58.28
N VAL A 178 82.28 -19.59 58.30
CA VAL A 178 83.51 -19.65 57.49
C VAL A 178 83.18 -20.46 56.24
N LEU A 179 83.58 -19.93 55.08
CA LEU A 179 83.41 -20.54 53.77
C LEU A 179 84.79 -20.84 53.19
N ASP A 180 85.00 -22.08 52.79
CA ASP A 180 86.25 -22.49 52.15
C ASP A 180 86.35 -21.94 50.72
N GLY A 181 87.57 -21.67 50.24
CA GLY A 181 87.84 -21.21 48.88
C GLY A 181 88.90 -20.11 48.81
N ASP A 182 89.60 -20.03 47.68
CA ASP A 182 90.70 -19.08 47.43
C ASP A 182 90.24 -17.79 46.71
N GLY A 183 89.03 -17.78 46.16
CA GLY A 183 88.48 -16.66 45.37
C GLY A 183 87.82 -15.52 46.17
N TRP A 184 87.58 -15.68 47.47
CA TRP A 184 86.79 -14.74 48.28
C TRP A 184 87.42 -13.34 48.38
N GLY A 185 88.74 -13.26 48.52
CA GLY A 185 89.44 -11.97 48.59
C GLY A 185 89.35 -11.15 47.31
N LYS A 186 89.24 -11.80 46.14
CA LYS A 186 89.02 -11.12 44.86
C LYS A 186 87.57 -10.65 44.75
N LEU A 187 86.61 -11.51 45.11
CA LEU A 187 85.18 -11.18 45.07
C LEU A 187 84.84 -9.99 45.98
N LEU A 188 85.41 -9.93 47.18
CA LEU A 188 85.23 -8.82 48.12
C LEU A 188 85.78 -7.49 47.60
N ARG A 189 86.84 -7.52 46.78
CA ARG A 189 87.39 -6.30 46.17
C ARG A 189 86.63 -5.87 44.93
N GLU A 190 86.18 -6.82 44.12
CA GLU A 190 85.64 -6.52 42.79
C GLU A 190 84.11 -6.42 42.77
N ARG A 191 83.40 -7.13 43.65
CA ARG A 191 81.93 -7.17 43.67
C ARG A 191 81.34 -7.30 45.10
N PRO A 192 81.69 -6.41 46.04
CA PRO A 192 81.21 -6.49 47.42
C PRO A 192 79.68 -6.35 47.53
N GLU A 193 79.03 -5.53 46.72
CA GLU A 193 77.58 -5.30 46.77
C GLU A 193 76.80 -6.53 46.28
N ALA A 194 77.28 -7.18 45.21
CA ALA A 194 76.64 -8.39 44.69
C ALA A 194 76.77 -9.56 45.68
N LEU A 195 77.92 -9.66 46.37
CA LEU A 195 78.12 -10.65 47.43
C LEU A 195 77.21 -10.35 48.63
N MET A 196 77.10 -9.09 49.06
CA MET A 196 76.20 -8.69 50.13
C MET A 196 74.74 -9.00 49.79
N ALA A 197 74.29 -8.64 48.60
CA ALA A 197 72.92 -8.91 48.16
C ALA A 197 72.61 -10.42 48.12
N ALA A 198 73.51 -11.22 47.55
CA ALA A 198 73.36 -12.67 47.53
C ALA A 198 73.34 -13.26 48.95
N PHE A 199 74.25 -12.82 49.82
CA PHE A 199 74.30 -13.28 51.20
C PHE A 199 73.03 -12.90 51.99
N VAL A 200 72.55 -11.67 51.87
CA VAL A 200 71.32 -11.22 52.54
C VAL A 200 70.11 -12.02 52.07
N ILE A 201 70.04 -12.33 50.77
CA ILE A 201 68.97 -13.18 50.21
C ILE A 201 69.06 -14.59 50.78
N ASP A 202 70.23 -15.23 50.70
CA ASP A 202 70.41 -16.61 51.17
C ASP A 202 70.23 -16.73 52.69
N ALA A 203 70.74 -15.78 53.46
CA ALA A 203 70.58 -15.75 54.92
C ALA A 203 69.14 -15.44 55.33
N GLY A 204 68.47 -14.51 54.64
CA GLY A 204 67.04 -14.23 54.87
C GLY A 204 66.19 -15.46 54.59
N ASN A 205 66.46 -16.16 53.47
CA ASN A 205 65.79 -17.41 53.12
C ASN A 205 66.08 -18.52 54.13
N ALA A 206 67.33 -18.71 54.55
CA ALA A 206 67.70 -19.77 55.51
C ALA A 206 67.15 -19.51 56.92
N CYS A 207 67.07 -18.24 57.33
CA CYS A 207 66.60 -17.84 58.64
C CYS A 207 65.10 -17.53 58.70
N HIS A 208 64.37 -17.66 57.58
CA HIS A 208 62.95 -17.36 57.51
C HIS A 208 62.63 -15.93 57.99
N VAL A 209 63.39 -14.94 57.48
CA VAL A 209 63.17 -13.51 57.76
C VAL A 209 63.33 -12.68 56.49
N PRO A 210 62.57 -11.57 56.34
CA PRO A 210 62.75 -10.64 55.23
C PRO A 210 64.18 -10.07 55.19
N GLY A 211 64.72 -9.85 53.98
CA GLY A 211 66.10 -9.39 53.81
C GLY A 211 66.41 -8.02 54.45
N ASP A 212 65.41 -7.15 54.62
CA ASP A 212 65.53 -5.88 55.35
C ASP A 212 65.72 -6.08 56.86
N GLN A 213 65.47 -7.28 57.38
CA GLN A 213 65.73 -7.68 58.78
C GLN A 213 67.10 -8.34 58.97
N ILE A 214 67.85 -8.62 57.89
CA ILE A 214 69.24 -9.05 57.95
C ILE A 214 70.13 -7.80 57.97
N SER A 215 70.65 -7.48 59.15
CA SER A 215 71.52 -6.32 59.37
C SER A 215 72.86 -6.74 60.01
N GLU A 216 73.80 -5.80 60.09
CA GLU A 216 75.15 -6.02 60.64
C GLU A 216 75.99 -7.10 59.92
N VAL A 217 75.75 -7.32 58.63
CA VAL A 217 76.55 -8.23 57.80
C VAL A 217 77.92 -7.62 57.54
N SER A 218 78.98 -8.39 57.82
CA SER A 218 80.36 -8.02 57.56
C SER A 218 81.11 -9.22 57.02
N PHE A 219 81.99 -8.97 56.06
CA PHE A 219 82.86 -10.00 55.48
C PHE A 219 84.30 -9.69 55.83
N PHE A 220 85.02 -10.71 56.28
CA PHE A 220 86.45 -10.65 56.52
C PHE A 220 87.09 -11.91 55.96
N THR A 221 88.34 -11.79 55.53
CA THR A 221 89.18 -12.93 55.17
C THR A 221 90.14 -13.13 56.34
N GLU A 222 90.29 -14.37 56.79
CA GLU A 222 91.40 -14.70 57.69
C GLU A 222 92.69 -14.39 56.93
N ARG A 223 93.46 -13.43 57.45
CA ARG A 223 94.81 -13.13 56.95
C ARG A 223 95.80 -14.10 57.55
#